data_AF-A0A7W0M960-F1
#
_entry.id   AF-A0A7W0M960-F1
#
_cell.length_a   1.000
_cell.length_b   1.000
_cell.length_c   1.000
_cell.angle_alpha   90.00
_cell.angle_beta   90.00
_cell.angle_gamma   90.00
#
_symmetry.space_group_name_H-M   'P 1'
#
loop_
_entity.id
_entity.type
_entity.pdbx_description
1 polymer ?
#
loop_
_entity_poly.entity_id
_entity_poly.type
_entity_poly.pdbx_seq_one_letter_code
_entity_poly.pdbx_strand_id
1 'polypeptide(L)'
;MSENPANGYWLIEPEELSHLMATSRLHPLAETVLAWLAAEVSNRLDLDSCAVQIHVIHAQYLGGPYPCLGVQAKEIPPALERRIEQEITRLLQQTPLSAFLQNVTAA
;
A
#
# COMPACT_ATOMS: atom_id res chain seq x y z
N MET A 1 15.62 11.34 -2.34
CA MET A 1 14.78 12.46 -1.89
C MET A 1 13.48 12.30 -2.66
N SER A 2 12.44 11.71 -2.06
CA SER A 2 11.14 11.55 -2.74
C SER A 2 10.41 12.88 -2.63
N GLU A 3 10.39 13.61 -3.75
CA GLU A 3 9.76 14.92 -3.88
C GLU A 3 8.24 14.78 -3.86
N ASN A 4 7.64 15.69 -3.10
CA ASN A 4 6.30 16.27 -3.23
C ASN A 4 5.14 15.30 -3.56
N PRO A 5 4.27 15.04 -2.57
CA PRO A 5 3.23 14.03 -2.72
C PRO A 5 2.17 14.42 -3.75
N ALA A 6 1.81 13.50 -4.64
CA ALA A 6 0.58 13.60 -5.43
C ALA A 6 -0.58 13.86 -4.47
N ASN A 7 -1.18 15.06 -4.50
CA ASN A 7 -2.31 15.46 -3.66
C ASN A 7 -2.12 15.28 -2.12
N GLY A 8 -0.89 15.38 -1.59
CA GLY A 8 -0.66 15.28 -0.13
C GLY A 8 -0.43 13.88 0.43
N TYR A 9 -0.30 12.86 -0.43
CA TYR A 9 0.12 11.50 -0.09
C TYR A 9 1.58 11.16 -0.45
N TRP A 10 2.36 10.67 0.52
CA TRP A 10 3.60 9.96 0.21
C TRP A 10 3.24 8.59 -0.40
N LEU A 11 3.78 8.31 -1.59
CA LEU A 11 3.43 7.10 -2.35
C LEU A 11 4.32 5.93 -1.94
N ILE A 12 3.71 4.77 -1.71
CA ILE A 12 4.40 3.49 -1.57
C ILE A 12 3.93 2.57 -2.67
N GLU A 13 4.91 2.01 -3.38
CA GLU A 13 4.72 1.07 -4.47
C GLU A 13 5.41 -0.25 -4.10
N PRO A 14 4.67 -1.23 -3.55
CA PRO A 14 5.26 -2.51 -3.20
C PRO A 14 5.76 -3.22 -4.47
N GLU A 15 7.07 -3.46 -4.57
CA GLU A 15 7.70 -4.00 -5.77
C GLU A 15 7.12 -5.37 -6.15
N GLU A 16 6.78 -6.19 -5.16
CA GLU A 16 6.18 -7.52 -5.34
C GLU A 16 4.78 -7.46 -5.98
N LEU A 17 4.10 -6.30 -5.91
CA LEU A 17 2.79 -6.08 -6.53
C LEU A 17 2.88 -5.31 -7.85
N SER A 18 4.08 -4.93 -8.31
CA SER A 18 4.28 -4.13 -9.53
C SER A 18 3.53 -4.66 -10.75
N HIS A 19 3.55 -5.97 -10.98
CA HIS A 19 2.81 -6.59 -12.10
C HIS A 19 1.29 -6.44 -11.99
N LEU A 20 0.75 -6.55 -10.77
CA LEU A 20 -0.68 -6.39 -10.50
C LEU A 20 -1.11 -4.93 -10.71
N MET A 21 -0.32 -3.99 -10.17
CA MET A 21 -0.59 -2.56 -10.26
C MET A 21 -0.40 -2.02 -11.69
N ALA A 22 0.54 -2.54 -12.47
CA ALA A 22 0.79 -2.09 -13.84
C ALA A 22 -0.23 -2.63 -14.87
N THR A 23 -1.04 -3.63 -14.48
CA THR A 23 -1.94 -4.32 -15.39
C THR A 23 -3.40 -3.91 -15.13
N SER A 24 -3.99 -3.05 -15.97
CA SER A 24 -5.32 -2.47 -15.73
C SER A 24 -6.44 -3.46 -15.43
N ARG A 25 -6.47 -4.63 -16.09
CA ARG A 25 -7.45 -5.69 -15.81
C ARG A 25 -7.30 -6.34 -14.41
N LEU A 26 -6.15 -6.15 -13.77
CA LEU A 26 -5.83 -6.67 -12.43
C LEU A 26 -5.96 -5.58 -11.35
N HIS A 27 -6.31 -4.34 -11.70
CA HIS A 27 -6.45 -3.25 -10.71
C HIS A 27 -7.42 -3.61 -9.58
N PRO A 28 -8.60 -4.21 -9.80
CA PRO A 28 -9.49 -4.58 -8.68
C PRO A 28 -8.82 -5.56 -7.69
N LEU A 29 -7.98 -6.45 -8.20
CA LEU A 29 -7.21 -7.38 -7.38
C LEU A 29 -6.11 -6.65 -6.62
N ALA A 30 -5.38 -5.76 -7.31
CA ALA A 30 -4.35 -4.92 -6.71
C ALA A 30 -4.94 -4.07 -5.58
N GLU A 31 -6.06 -3.37 -5.81
CA GLU A 31 -6.77 -2.58 -4.80
C GLU A 31 -7.17 -3.41 -3.58
N THR A 32 -7.67 -4.63 -3.80
CA THR A 32 -8.05 -5.53 -2.70
C THR A 32 -6.85 -5.91 -1.84
N VAL A 33 -5.72 -6.27 -2.47
CA VAL A 33 -4.48 -6.60 -1.75
C VAL A 33 -3.91 -5.36 -1.04
N LEU A 34 -3.90 -4.21 -1.71
CA LEU A 34 -3.41 -2.95 -1.15
C LEU A 34 -4.28 -2.50 0.03
N ALA A 35 -5.60 -2.66 -0.04
CA ALA A 35 -6.50 -2.33 1.07
C ALA A 35 -6.25 -3.22 2.29
N TRP A 36 -6.02 -4.52 2.06
CA TRP A 36 -5.62 -5.43 3.14
C TRP A 36 -4.27 -5.03 3.75
N LEU A 37 -3.27 -4.72 2.92
CA LEU A 37 -1.97 -4.24 3.41
C LEU A 37 -2.11 -2.96 4.24
N ALA A 38 -2.87 -1.98 3.76
CA ALA A 38 -3.11 -0.73 4.48
C ALA A 38 -3.69 -1.01 5.87
N ALA A 39 -4.72 -1.86 5.96
CA ALA A 39 -5.35 -2.22 7.23
C ALA A 39 -4.39 -2.97 8.18
N GLU A 40 -3.68 -3.99 7.68
CA GLU A 40 -2.75 -4.77 8.50
C GLU A 40 -1.58 -3.93 9.02
N VAL A 41 -0.99 -3.09 8.16
CA VAL A 41 0.13 -2.23 8.54
C VAL A 41 -0.33 -1.17 9.54
N SER A 42 -1.47 -0.53 9.31
CA SER A 42 -2.07 0.42 10.25
C SER A 42 -2.28 -0.20 11.63
N ASN A 43 -2.83 -1.42 11.68
CA ASN A 43 -3.07 -2.13 12.93
C ASN A 43 -1.78 -2.52 13.65
N ARG A 44 -0.78 -3.04 12.93
CA ARG A 44 0.47 -3.55 13.53
C ARG A 44 1.42 -2.46 13.99
N LEU A 45 1.42 -1.33 13.30
CA LEU A 45 2.27 -0.19 13.64
C LEU A 45 1.54 0.86 14.49
N ASP A 46 0.26 0.64 14.81
CA ASP A 46 -0.59 1.57 15.57
C ASP A 46 -0.56 2.98 14.95
N LEU A 47 -0.74 3.05 13.61
CA LEU A 47 -0.58 4.30 12.86
C LEU A 47 -1.65 5.35 13.20
N ASP A 48 -2.83 4.90 13.64
CA ASP A 48 -3.91 5.79 14.08
C ASP A 48 -3.48 6.66 15.26
N SER A 49 -2.70 6.11 16.21
CA SER A 49 -2.17 6.88 17.35
C SER A 49 -1.09 7.88 16.93
N CYS A 50 -0.46 7.65 15.77
CA CYS A 50 0.54 8.53 15.17
C CYS A 50 -0.06 9.59 14.24
N ALA A 51 -1.39 9.66 14.09
CA ALA A 51 -2.07 10.51 13.11
C ALA A 51 -1.57 10.29 11.67
N VAL A 52 -1.20 9.04 11.36
CA VAL A 52 -0.75 8.59 10.04
C VAL A 52 -1.84 7.68 9.47
N GLN A 53 -2.28 7.97 8.25
CA GLN A 53 -3.29 7.15 7.57
C GLN A 53 -2.71 6.58 6.29
N ILE A 54 -2.99 5.29 6.02
CA ILE A 54 -2.63 4.64 4.76
C ILE A 54 -3.92 4.39 3.98
N HIS A 55 -3.95 4.85 2.73
CA HIS A 55 -5.09 4.73 1.84
C HIS A 55 -4.67 4.04 0.55
N VAL A 56 -5.61 3.36 -0.12
CA VAL A 56 -5.42 2.99 -1.52
C VAL A 56 -5.77 4.20 -2.36
N ILE A 57 -4.84 4.64 -3.20
CA ILE A 57 -5.04 5.79 -4.10
C ILE A 57 -4.66 5.40 -5.52
N HIS A 58 -5.10 6.22 -6.47
CA HIS A 58 -4.75 6.08 -7.87
C HIS A 58 -3.70 7.13 -8.24
N ALA A 59 -2.45 6.71 -8.36
CA ALA A 59 -1.38 7.58 -8.83
C ALA A 59 -1.41 7.68 -10.36
N GLN A 60 -1.20 8.89 -10.88
CA GLN A 60 -1.20 9.13 -12.33
C GLN A 60 0.20 8.90 -12.89
N TYR A 61 0.38 7.91 -13.78
CA TYR A 61 1.61 7.70 -14.53
C TYR A 61 1.40 7.82 -16.04
N LEU A 62 2.48 7.77 -16.82
CA LEU A 62 2.47 7.86 -18.29
C LEU A 62 1.55 6.85 -18.98
N GLY A 63 1.24 5.72 -18.31
CA GLY A 63 0.33 4.67 -18.80
C GLY A 63 -1.13 4.78 -18.35
N GLY A 64 -1.47 5.80 -17.55
CA GLY A 64 -2.78 5.95 -16.92
C GLY A 64 -2.72 5.86 -15.38
N PRO A 65 -3.87 5.99 -14.70
CA PRO A 65 -3.93 5.83 -13.25
C PRO A 65 -3.71 4.36 -12.87
N TYR A 66 -2.91 4.11 -11.83
CA TYR A 66 -2.71 2.77 -11.25
C TYR A 66 -2.89 2.82 -9.74
N PRO A 67 -3.38 1.75 -9.12
CA PRO A 67 -3.57 1.69 -7.68
C PRO A 67 -2.22 1.54 -6.97
N CYS A 68 -2.01 2.30 -5.89
CA CYS A 68 -0.87 2.19 -4.98
C CYS A 68 -1.29 2.58 -3.56
N LEU A 69 -0.35 2.51 -2.60
CA LEU A 69 -0.60 3.03 -1.25
C LEU A 69 -0.21 4.50 -1.17
N GLY A 70 -1.10 5.31 -0.60
CA GLY A 70 -0.85 6.69 -0.25
C GLY A 70 -0.84 6.86 1.26
N VAL A 71 0.26 7.35 1.81
CA VAL A 71 0.36 7.68 3.23
C VAL A 71 0.13 9.17 3.44
N GLN A 72 -0.85 9.50 4.27
CA GLN A 72 -1.21 10.85 4.63
C GLN A 72 -0.85 11.11 6.10
N ALA A 73 0.00 12.12 6.31
CA ALA A 73 0.30 12.63 7.64
C ALA A 73 0.80 14.07 7.52
N LYS A 74 0.74 14.82 8.63
CA LYS A 74 1.34 16.17 8.69
C LYS A 74 2.87 16.12 8.64
N GLU A 75 3.44 15.10 9.27
CA GLU A 75 4.88 14.83 9.30
C GLU A 75 5.08 13.34 9.52
N ILE A 76 5.97 12.71 8.73
CA ILE A 76 6.32 11.29 8.88
C ILE A 76 7.79 11.22 9.28
N PRO A 77 8.12 10.71 10.48
CA PRO A 77 9.51 10.45 10.84
C PRO A 77 10.13 9.47 9.85
N PRO A 78 11.37 9.69 9.35
CA PRO A 78 12.02 8.76 8.41
C PRO A 78 12.15 7.32 8.93
N ALA A 79 12.18 7.15 10.25
CA ALA A 79 12.17 5.83 10.88
C ALA A 79 10.81 5.11 10.73
N LEU A 80 9.70 5.86 10.73
CA LEU A 80 8.36 5.32 10.52
C LEU A 80 8.13 4.96 9.05
N GLU A 81 8.58 5.81 8.13
CA GLU A 81 8.58 5.55 6.68
C GLU A 81 9.18 4.18 6.37
N ARG A 82 10.43 3.95 6.83
CA ARG A 82 11.12 2.67 6.67
C ARG A 82 10.39 1.50 7.35
N ARG A 83 9.77 1.72 8.51
CA ARG A 83 9.01 0.66 9.20
C ARG A 83 7.77 0.26 8.43
N ILE A 84 7.07 1.22 7.80
CA ILE A 84 5.90 0.94 6.96
C ILE A 84 6.32 0.07 5.77
N GLU A 85 7.38 0.45 5.04
CA GLU A 85 7.89 -0.33 3.90
C GLU A 85 8.31 -1.75 4.33
N GLN A 86 9.09 -1.85 5.41
CA GLN A 86 9.53 -3.15 5.95
C GLN A 86 8.35 -4.04 6.33
N GLU A 87 7.31 -3.46 6.93
CA GLU A 87 6.14 -4.21 7.36
C GLU A 87 5.31 -4.70 6.16
N ILE A 88 5.19 -3.89 5.10
CA ILE A 88 4.56 -4.30 3.84
C ILE A 88 5.30 -5.49 3.24
N THR A 89 6.62 -5.39 3.06
CA THR A 89 7.44 -6.47 2.51
C THR A 89 7.32 -7.73 3.38
N ARG A 90 7.37 -7.57 4.71
CA ARG A 90 7.23 -8.68 5.65
C ARG A 90 5.87 -9.38 5.51
N LEU A 91 4.77 -8.63 5.38
CA LEU A 91 3.43 -9.17 5.20
C LEU A 91 3.30 -9.95 3.90
N LEU A 92 3.84 -9.41 2.80
CA LEU A 92 3.83 -10.05 1.48
C LEU A 92 4.67 -11.34 1.45
N GLN A 93 5.75 -11.41 2.23
CA GLN A 93 6.56 -12.62 2.37
C GLN A 93 5.92 -13.68 3.26
N GLN A 94 5.21 -13.28 4.31
CA GLN A 94 4.62 -14.21 5.28
C GLN A 94 3.24 -14.73 4.88
N THR A 95 2.50 -13.94 4.11
CA THR A 95 1.17 -14.32 3.63
C THR A 95 1.26 -14.48 2.12
N PRO A 96 1.39 -15.73 1.61
CA PRO A 96 1.37 -15.97 0.19
C PRO A 96 0.09 -15.35 -0.39
N LEU A 97 0.23 -14.58 -1.47
CA LEU A 97 -0.93 -13.93 -2.12
C LEU A 97 -2.04 -14.96 -2.41
N SER A 98 -1.64 -16.20 -2.75
CA SER A 98 -2.56 -17.32 -2.95
C SER A 98 -3.40 -17.67 -1.71
N ALA A 99 -2.84 -17.62 -0.50
CA ALA A 99 -3.56 -17.86 0.75
C ALA A 99 -4.50 -16.69 1.10
N PHE A 100 -4.07 -15.45 0.83
CA PHE A 100 -4.95 -14.29 0.96
C PHE A 100 -6.16 -14.40 0.02
N LEU A 101 -5.94 -14.66 -1.26
CA LEU A 101 -7.01 -14.76 -2.25
C LEU A 101 -8.03 -15.86 -1.92
N GLN A 102 -7.60 -16.96 -1.31
CA GLN A 102 -8.52 -18.00 -0.82
C GLN A 102 -9.46 -17.45 0.26
N ASN A 103 -8.97 -16.59 1.16
CA ASN A 103 -9.80 -16.01 2.23
C ASN A 103 -10.76 -14.93 1.71
N VAL A 104 -10.38 -14.16 0.68
CA VAL A 104 -11.25 -13.10 0.13
C VAL A 104 -12.27 -13.62 -0.89
N THR A 105 -12.00 -14.76 -1.54
CA THR A 105 -12.93 -15.36 -2.52
C THR A 105 -13.87 -16.40 -1.91
N ALA A 106 -13.62 -16.83 -0.67
CA ALA A 106 -14.48 -17.75 0.06
C ALA A 106 -15.55 -17.06 0.94
N ALA A 107 -15.53 -15.73 1.01
CA ALA A 107 -16.53 -14.89 1.70
C ALA A 107 -17.56 -14.34 0.70
#